data_AF-A0A9E3S1L6-F1
#
_entry.id   AF-A0A9E3S1L6-F1
#
_cell.length_a   1.000
_cell.length_b   1.000
_cell.length_c   1.000
_cell.angle_alpha   90.00
_cell.angle_beta   90.00
_cell.angle_gamma   90.00
#
_symmetry.space_group_name_H-M   'P 1'
#
loop_
_entity.id
_entity.type
_entity.pdbx_description
1 polymer ?
#
loop_
_entity_poly.entity_id
_entity_poly.type
_entity_poly.pdbx_seq_one_letter_code
_entity_poly.pdbx_strand_id
1 'polypeptide(L)'
;RRLNPVSRNAARCSWVSSRELGFSSINLDLIVGLPKQTVESFKRTLDRVAVWAPDRLAVFAYAHVPWMKKHQNLIQEADLPDSATRLALQQAVNESLGAAGYVNIGLDHFARPEDELVRAQQNKTLWRNFQGYTTHKNCDILAFGASSISQTADVYMQNEKSLKRYQDRVAATGFAVERGLKLTRDDQIQREAITRVMCDLELDFAAFGSEWGVTFTDYFADALTDLRPLAEDGLVRIEAGKISVTQTGRLFLRNIGMCFDRYLKQSASDKPRYSRTA
;
A
#
# COMPACT_ATOMS: atom_id res chain seq x y z
N ARG A 1 -14.07 -16.92 -9.13
CA ARG A 1 -14.96 -16.90 -10.33
C ARG A 1 -14.18 -16.30 -11.50
N ARG A 2 -13.97 -17.04 -12.60
CA ARG A 2 -13.50 -16.41 -13.84
C ARG A 2 -14.58 -15.43 -14.29
N LEU A 3 -14.22 -14.18 -14.63
CA LEU A 3 -15.15 -13.24 -15.27
C LEU A 3 -15.82 -13.94 -16.46
N ASN A 4 -17.15 -13.98 -16.48
CA ASN A 4 -17.94 -14.47 -17.61
C ASN A 4 -17.62 -13.59 -18.84
N PRO A 5 -17.53 -14.16 -20.07
CA PRO A 5 -17.39 -13.40 -21.32
C PRO A 5 -18.11 -12.04 -21.38
N VAL A 6 -19.35 -11.94 -20.90
CA VAL A 6 -20.13 -10.69 -20.87
C VAL A 6 -19.47 -9.62 -20.00
N SER A 7 -19.01 -9.99 -18.79
CA SER A 7 -18.30 -9.08 -17.89
C SER A 7 -16.91 -8.66 -18.41
N ARG A 8 -16.27 -9.52 -19.21
CA ARG A 8 -14.98 -9.18 -19.86
C ARG A 8 -15.17 -8.18 -20.99
N ASN A 9 -16.22 -8.37 -21.80
CA ASN A 9 -16.55 -7.44 -22.87
C ASN A 9 -17.02 -6.09 -22.32
N ALA A 10 -17.80 -6.09 -21.23
CA ALA A 10 -18.20 -4.87 -20.54
C ALA A 10 -16.98 -4.09 -20.02
N ALA A 11 -16.04 -4.77 -19.32
CA ALA A 11 -14.82 -4.14 -18.85
C ALA A 11 -13.99 -3.54 -20.00
N ARG A 12 -13.86 -4.27 -21.12
CA ARG A 12 -13.17 -3.77 -22.32
C ARG A 12 -13.87 -2.57 -22.95
N CYS A 13 -15.20 -2.58 -23.08
CA CYS A 13 -15.94 -1.45 -23.64
C CYS A 13 -15.80 -0.22 -22.75
N SER A 14 -15.97 -0.35 -21.43
CA SER A 14 -15.74 0.75 -20.49
C SER A 14 -14.32 1.30 -20.58
N TRP A 15 -13.32 0.42 -20.74
CA TRP A 15 -11.93 0.81 -20.88
C TRP A 15 -11.67 1.69 -22.12
N VAL A 16 -12.15 1.24 -23.28
CA VAL A 16 -11.99 1.96 -24.55
C VAL A 16 -12.73 3.29 -24.48
N SER A 17 -13.99 3.29 -24.04
CA SER A 17 -14.79 4.50 -23.96
C SER A 17 -14.21 5.53 -22.99
N SER A 18 -13.65 5.12 -21.84
CA SER A 18 -12.99 6.06 -20.94
C SER A 18 -11.80 6.78 -21.61
N ARG A 19 -11.00 6.06 -22.40
CA ARG A 19 -9.89 6.69 -23.15
C ARG A 19 -10.41 7.61 -24.26
N GLU A 20 -11.43 7.20 -25.00
CA GLU A 20 -12.07 8.04 -26.04
C GLU A 20 -12.68 9.33 -25.46
N LEU A 21 -13.15 9.29 -24.22
CA LEU A 21 -13.67 10.43 -23.48
C LEU A 21 -12.58 11.29 -22.81
N GLY A 22 -11.29 10.95 -22.97
CA GLY A 22 -10.17 11.73 -22.47
C GLY A 22 -9.82 11.50 -21.00
N PHE A 23 -10.30 10.42 -20.36
CA PHE A 23 -9.81 10.05 -19.04
C PHE A 23 -8.33 9.64 -19.11
N SER A 24 -7.54 10.17 -18.19
CA SER A 24 -6.13 9.83 -17.99
C SER A 24 -5.93 9.07 -16.67
N SER A 25 -4.75 8.47 -16.52
CA SER A 25 -4.33 7.80 -15.28
C SER A 25 -5.28 6.69 -14.83
N ILE A 26 -5.83 5.94 -15.81
CA ILE A 26 -6.80 4.88 -15.55
C ILE A 26 -6.08 3.71 -14.87
N ASN A 27 -6.53 3.41 -13.65
CA ASN A 27 -6.00 2.33 -12.83
C ASN A 27 -6.80 1.03 -13.01
N LEU A 28 -6.10 -0.10 -13.02
CA LEU A 28 -6.70 -1.44 -13.00
C LEU A 28 -6.27 -2.23 -11.75
N ASP A 29 -7.26 -2.65 -10.97
CA ASP A 29 -7.03 -3.47 -9.79
C ASP A 29 -6.99 -4.97 -10.13
N LEU A 30 -5.96 -5.64 -9.64
CA LEU A 30 -5.81 -7.09 -9.70
C LEU A 30 -5.67 -7.64 -8.29
N ILE A 31 -6.19 -8.85 -8.06
CA ILE A 31 -6.00 -9.57 -6.81
C ILE A 31 -5.22 -10.85 -7.11
N VAL A 32 -4.09 -11.02 -6.43
CA VAL A 32 -3.20 -12.18 -6.52
C VAL A 32 -3.30 -13.03 -5.24
N GLY A 33 -3.21 -14.35 -5.36
CA GLY A 33 -3.39 -15.29 -4.25
C GLY A 33 -4.84 -15.73 -4.01
N LEU A 34 -5.73 -15.56 -5.00
CA LEU A 34 -7.09 -16.08 -4.95
C LEU A 34 -7.13 -17.61 -5.16
N PRO A 35 -8.23 -18.28 -4.76
CA PRO A 35 -8.39 -19.72 -4.93
C PRO A 35 -8.12 -20.19 -6.36
N LYS A 36 -7.35 -21.27 -6.49
CA LYS A 36 -6.97 -21.93 -7.76
C LYS A 36 -6.12 -21.08 -8.70
N GLN A 37 -5.57 -19.95 -8.24
CA GLN A 37 -4.56 -19.22 -9.02
C GLN A 37 -3.23 -19.96 -8.97
N THR A 38 -2.70 -20.25 -10.15
CA THR A 38 -1.32 -20.71 -10.35
C THR A 38 -0.52 -19.63 -11.05
N VAL A 39 0.81 -19.69 -10.97
CA VAL A 39 1.74 -18.76 -11.67
C VAL A 39 1.40 -18.68 -13.16
N GLU A 40 1.23 -19.82 -13.82
CA GLU A 40 0.88 -19.88 -15.24
C GLU A 40 -0.48 -19.24 -15.55
N SER A 41 -1.49 -19.49 -14.70
CA SER A 41 -2.82 -18.89 -14.88
C SER A 41 -2.81 -17.38 -14.72
N PHE A 42 -1.95 -16.87 -13.83
CA PHE A 42 -1.84 -15.45 -13.55
C PHE A 42 -0.99 -14.74 -14.60
N LYS A 43 0.09 -15.35 -15.10
CA LYS A 43 0.84 -14.86 -16.27
C LYS A 43 -0.07 -14.63 -17.48
N ARG A 44 -0.93 -15.60 -17.82
CA ARG A 44 -1.96 -15.41 -18.86
C ARG A 44 -2.92 -14.25 -18.59
N THR A 45 -3.17 -13.94 -17.31
CA THR A 45 -4.01 -12.78 -16.95
C THR A 45 -3.24 -11.49 -17.19
N LEU A 46 -1.97 -11.43 -16.78
CA LEU A 46 -1.08 -10.28 -16.99
C LEU A 46 -0.86 -10.01 -18.48
N ASP A 47 -0.66 -11.04 -19.31
CA ASP A 47 -0.52 -10.88 -20.77
C ASP A 47 -1.73 -10.16 -21.38
N ARG A 48 -2.94 -10.50 -20.92
CA ARG A 48 -4.18 -9.85 -21.39
C ARG A 48 -4.32 -8.43 -20.87
N VAL A 49 -3.91 -8.18 -19.63
CA VAL A 49 -3.89 -6.84 -19.05
C VAL A 49 -2.89 -5.94 -19.79
N ALA A 50 -1.73 -6.48 -20.17
CA ALA A 50 -0.73 -5.74 -20.94
C ALA A 50 -1.30 -5.26 -22.30
N VAL A 51 -2.14 -6.06 -22.96
CA VAL A 51 -2.85 -5.65 -24.19
C VAL A 51 -3.80 -4.47 -23.94
N TRP A 52 -4.43 -4.38 -22.77
CA TRP A 52 -5.31 -3.25 -22.43
C TRP A 52 -4.52 -1.98 -22.09
N ALA A 53 -3.23 -2.15 -21.77
CA ALA A 53 -2.30 -1.07 -21.48
C ALA A 53 -2.86 -0.05 -20.46
N PRO A 54 -3.22 -0.45 -19.23
CA PRO A 54 -3.52 0.50 -18.15
C PRO A 54 -2.43 1.56 -17.96
N ASP A 55 -2.83 2.73 -17.44
CA ASP A 55 -1.85 3.74 -17.06
C ASP A 55 -1.23 3.36 -15.70
N ARG A 56 -2.06 2.78 -14.81
CA ARG A 56 -1.69 2.31 -13.47
C ARG A 56 -2.26 0.92 -13.18
N LEU A 57 -1.57 0.15 -12.34
CA LEU A 57 -2.11 -1.08 -11.77
C LEU A 57 -1.90 -1.09 -10.26
N ALA A 58 -2.90 -1.60 -9.53
CA ALA A 58 -2.74 -2.01 -8.15
C ALA A 58 -2.95 -3.53 -8.05
N VAL A 59 -1.92 -4.25 -7.65
CA VAL A 59 -1.91 -5.73 -7.58
C VAL A 59 -1.88 -6.18 -6.13
N PHE A 60 -3.07 -6.30 -5.55
CA PHE A 60 -3.25 -6.62 -4.13
C PHE A 60 -3.09 -8.11 -3.84
N ALA A 61 -2.30 -8.43 -2.82
CA ALA A 61 -2.29 -9.77 -2.23
C ALA A 61 -3.63 -10.06 -1.53
N TYR A 62 -4.20 -11.24 -1.78
CA TYR A 62 -5.43 -11.67 -1.15
C TYR A 62 -5.22 -11.94 0.35
N ALA A 63 -5.86 -11.12 1.18
CA ALA A 63 -5.92 -11.29 2.62
C ALA A 63 -7.12 -12.18 3.00
N HIS A 64 -6.81 -13.38 3.51
CA HIS A 64 -7.81 -14.33 4.01
C HIS A 64 -7.98 -14.15 5.52
N VAL A 65 -9.11 -13.57 5.92
CA VAL A 65 -9.47 -13.19 7.29
C VAL A 65 -10.94 -13.57 7.62
N PRO A 66 -11.33 -14.85 7.51
CA PRO A 66 -12.72 -15.30 7.65
C PRO A 66 -13.38 -14.93 8.99
N TRP A 67 -12.59 -14.82 10.07
CA TRP A 67 -13.06 -14.37 11.39
C TRP A 67 -13.61 -12.94 11.39
N MET A 68 -13.11 -12.08 10.50
CA MET A 68 -13.54 -10.68 10.36
C MET A 68 -14.48 -10.50 9.17
N LYS A 69 -14.26 -11.24 8.08
CA LYS A 69 -15.03 -11.16 6.84
C LYS A 69 -15.73 -12.48 6.59
N LYS A 70 -16.86 -12.71 7.27
CA LYS A 70 -17.61 -13.98 7.27
C LYS A 70 -17.92 -14.56 5.88
N HIS A 71 -18.09 -13.73 4.85
CA HIS A 71 -18.31 -14.21 3.48
C HIS A 71 -17.11 -14.98 2.89
N GLN A 72 -15.90 -14.80 3.45
CA GLN A 72 -14.72 -15.55 3.05
C GLN A 72 -14.77 -17.02 3.53
N ASN A 73 -15.65 -17.40 4.47
CA ASN A 73 -15.90 -18.81 4.84
C ASN A 73 -16.41 -19.66 3.66
N LEU A 74 -16.87 -19.03 2.58
CA LEU A 74 -17.29 -19.71 1.35
C LEU A 74 -16.11 -20.16 0.48
N ILE A 75 -14.88 -19.75 0.81
CA ILE A 75 -13.67 -20.15 0.12
C ILE A 75 -13.11 -21.39 0.79
N GLN A 76 -12.81 -22.42 -0.01
CA GLN A 76 -12.09 -23.60 0.48
C GLN A 76 -10.62 -23.24 0.69
N GLU A 77 -10.12 -23.38 1.92
CA GLU A 77 -8.73 -23.02 2.24
C GLU A 77 -7.70 -23.84 1.46
N ALA A 78 -8.01 -25.12 1.19
CA ALA A 78 -7.17 -26.00 0.38
C ALA A 78 -6.99 -25.52 -1.08
N ASP A 79 -7.88 -24.68 -1.59
CA ASP A 79 -7.74 -24.08 -2.92
C ASP A 79 -6.83 -22.83 -2.92
N LEU A 80 -6.47 -22.30 -1.74
CA LEU A 80 -5.62 -21.12 -1.65
C LEU A 80 -4.16 -21.47 -1.95
N PRO A 81 -3.45 -20.62 -2.69
CA PRO A 81 -2.01 -20.79 -2.90
C PRO A 81 -1.27 -20.77 -1.56
N ASP A 82 -0.34 -21.72 -1.39
CA ASP A 82 0.61 -21.75 -0.27
C ASP A 82 1.63 -20.60 -0.36
N SER A 83 2.46 -20.44 0.67
CA SER A 83 3.42 -19.33 0.75
C SER A 83 4.42 -19.31 -0.42
N ALA A 84 4.94 -20.48 -0.82
CA ALA A 84 5.86 -20.60 -1.94
C ALA A 84 5.21 -20.17 -3.25
N THR A 85 3.97 -20.60 -3.51
CA THR A 85 3.22 -20.20 -4.70
C THR A 85 2.86 -18.72 -4.68
N ARG A 86 2.53 -18.15 -3.51
CA ARG A 86 2.28 -16.70 -3.36
C ARG A 86 3.51 -15.87 -3.70
N LEU A 87 4.70 -16.29 -3.23
CA LEU A 87 5.95 -15.63 -3.56
C LEU A 87 6.24 -15.71 -5.08
N ALA A 88 6.10 -16.89 -5.67
CA ALA A 88 6.30 -17.09 -7.11
C ALA A 88 5.30 -16.27 -7.95
N LEU A 89 4.05 -16.14 -7.50
CA LEU A 89 3.05 -15.27 -8.12
C LEU A 89 3.49 -13.80 -8.07
N GLN A 90 3.97 -13.33 -6.92
CA GLN A 90 4.44 -11.95 -6.76
C GLN A 90 5.67 -11.66 -7.63
N GLN A 91 6.61 -12.61 -7.74
CA GLN A 91 7.74 -12.51 -8.65
C GLN A 91 7.27 -12.40 -10.11
N ALA A 92 6.36 -13.27 -10.53
CA ALA A 92 5.79 -13.24 -11.87
C ALA A 92 5.08 -11.92 -12.20
N VAL A 93 4.43 -11.28 -11.22
CA VAL A 93 3.84 -9.94 -11.38
C VAL A 93 4.91 -8.91 -11.71
N ASN A 94 5.96 -8.83 -10.88
CA ASN A 94 7.03 -7.86 -11.07
C ASN A 94 7.75 -8.05 -12.40
N GLU A 95 8.08 -9.30 -12.76
CA GLU A 95 8.72 -9.62 -14.04
C GLU A 95 7.84 -9.25 -15.23
N SER A 96 6.57 -9.66 -15.23
CA SER A 96 5.69 -9.47 -16.39
C SER A 96 5.33 -8.00 -16.58
N LEU A 97 5.01 -7.28 -15.50
CA LEU A 97 4.70 -5.85 -15.59
C LEU A 97 5.94 -5.01 -15.89
N GLY A 98 7.10 -5.36 -15.32
CA GLY A 98 8.38 -4.74 -15.66
C GLY A 98 8.73 -4.93 -17.15
N ALA A 99 8.58 -6.15 -17.68
CA ALA A 99 8.78 -6.43 -19.10
C ALA A 99 7.78 -5.69 -20.01
N ALA A 100 6.57 -5.41 -19.52
CA ALA A 100 5.56 -4.59 -20.20
C ALA A 100 5.80 -3.06 -20.06
N GLY A 101 6.90 -2.67 -19.41
CA GLY A 101 7.34 -1.29 -19.27
C GLY A 101 6.75 -0.53 -18.08
N TYR A 102 6.14 -1.20 -17.11
CA TYR A 102 5.65 -0.55 -15.90
C TYR A 102 6.75 -0.43 -14.85
N VAL A 103 6.75 0.70 -14.14
CA VAL A 103 7.60 0.95 -12.98
C VAL A 103 6.87 0.51 -11.72
N ASN A 104 7.52 -0.31 -10.89
CA ASN A 104 7.05 -0.59 -9.54
C ASN A 104 7.30 0.64 -8.65
N ILE A 105 6.25 1.38 -8.34
CA ILE A 105 6.30 2.55 -7.45
C ILE A 105 6.57 2.07 -6.02
N GLY A 106 5.88 1.04 -5.58
CA GLY A 106 6.06 0.47 -4.26
C GLY A 106 4.81 -0.27 -3.80
N LEU A 107 4.99 -1.12 -2.79
CA LEU A 107 3.94 -1.99 -2.27
C LEU A 107 3.30 -2.81 -3.40
N ASP A 108 2.07 -2.48 -3.76
CA ASP A 108 1.23 -3.14 -4.74
C ASP A 108 1.01 -2.30 -6.02
N HIS A 109 1.64 -1.12 -6.14
CA HIS A 109 1.35 -0.16 -7.22
C HIS A 109 2.41 -0.13 -8.34
N PHE A 110 1.93 -0.11 -9.57
CA PHE A 110 2.71 0.00 -10.80
C PHE A 110 2.14 1.12 -11.68
N ALA A 111 3.00 1.84 -12.39
CA ALA A 111 2.56 2.88 -13.34
C ALA A 111 3.50 2.99 -14.54
N ARG A 112 3.04 3.65 -15.60
CA ARG A 112 3.89 3.99 -16.74
C ARG A 112 5.05 4.92 -16.34
N PRO A 113 6.22 4.85 -17.00
CA PRO A 113 7.39 5.68 -16.64
C PRO A 113 7.10 7.19 -16.66
N GLU A 114 6.21 7.61 -17.54
CA GLU A 114 5.78 9.00 -17.71
C GLU A 114 4.72 9.45 -16.70
N ASP A 115 4.16 8.56 -15.88
CA ASP A 115 3.12 8.87 -14.90
C ASP A 115 3.63 9.85 -13.84
N GLU A 116 2.76 10.76 -13.40
CA GLU A 116 3.05 11.75 -12.36
C GLU A 116 3.55 11.12 -11.05
N LEU A 117 3.10 9.91 -10.69
CA LEU A 117 3.54 9.24 -9.46
C LEU A 117 4.99 8.75 -9.56
N VAL A 118 5.42 8.29 -10.74
CA VAL A 118 6.81 7.89 -10.98
C VAL A 118 7.71 9.13 -10.89
N ARG A 119 7.30 10.24 -11.52
CA ARG A 119 8.03 11.51 -11.43
C ARG A 119 8.09 12.03 -10.00
N ALA A 120 6.98 11.95 -9.26
CA ALA A 120 6.92 12.38 -7.87
C ALA A 120 7.84 11.53 -6.97
N GLN A 121 7.93 10.22 -7.20
CA GLN A 121 8.88 9.36 -6.48
C GLN A 121 10.33 9.78 -6.75
N GLN A 122 10.68 9.98 -8.03
CA GLN A 122 12.04 10.42 -8.41
C GLN A 122 12.40 11.79 -7.81
N ASN A 123 11.42 12.68 -7.69
CA ASN A 123 11.59 14.01 -7.14
C ASN A 123 11.39 14.08 -5.61
N LYS A 124 11.14 12.95 -4.93
CA LYS A 124 10.87 12.87 -3.48
C LYS A 124 9.68 13.73 -3.02
N THR A 125 8.68 13.85 -3.88
CA THR A 125 7.41 14.53 -3.61
C THR A 125 6.21 13.59 -3.56
N LEU A 126 6.45 12.29 -3.75
CA LEU A 126 5.41 11.26 -3.62
C LEU A 126 4.90 11.21 -2.18
N TRP A 127 3.58 11.09 -2.06
CA TRP A 127 2.92 10.93 -0.78
C TRP A 127 1.99 9.72 -0.81
N ARG A 128 1.60 9.23 0.37
CA ARG A 128 0.63 8.15 0.50
C ARG A 128 -0.42 8.52 1.54
N ASN A 129 -1.68 8.36 1.16
CA ASN A 129 -2.83 8.51 2.06
C ASN A 129 -3.66 7.23 2.13
N PHE A 130 -4.89 7.31 2.66
CA PHE A 130 -5.78 6.15 2.80
C PHE A 130 -6.26 5.56 1.47
N GLN A 131 -6.27 6.32 0.37
CA GLN A 131 -6.63 5.83 -0.96
C GLN A 131 -5.46 5.19 -1.70
N GLY A 132 -4.23 5.68 -1.49
CA GLY A 132 -3.04 5.18 -2.17
C GLY A 132 -1.96 6.23 -2.31
N TYR A 133 -1.10 6.05 -3.31
CA TYR A 133 -0.07 7.02 -3.67
C TYR A 133 -0.67 8.26 -4.36
N THR A 134 -0.10 9.43 -4.11
CA THR A 134 -0.56 10.72 -4.64
C THR A 134 0.58 11.71 -4.76
N THR A 135 0.43 12.71 -5.63
CA THR A 135 1.33 13.85 -5.79
C THR A 135 1.01 15.00 -4.81
N HIS A 136 -0.10 14.90 -4.08
CA HIS A 136 -0.56 15.93 -3.15
C HIS A 136 -0.03 15.69 -1.72
N LYS A 137 1.25 15.97 -1.52
CA LYS A 137 1.86 16.02 -0.17
C LYS A 137 1.33 17.24 0.60
N ASN A 138 1.21 17.13 1.93
CA ASN A 138 0.81 18.20 2.85
C ASN A 138 -0.61 18.77 2.64
N CYS A 139 -1.52 17.97 2.09
CA CYS A 139 -2.94 18.33 2.01
C CYS A 139 -3.73 17.69 3.16
N ASP A 140 -4.67 18.46 3.71
CA ASP A 140 -5.73 17.92 4.54
C ASP A 140 -6.73 17.14 3.67
N ILE A 141 -7.19 16.00 4.19
CA ILE A 141 -8.15 15.12 3.56
C ILE A 141 -9.43 15.17 4.39
N LEU A 142 -10.49 15.72 3.78
CA LEU A 142 -11.83 15.71 4.34
C LEU A 142 -12.65 14.65 3.64
N ALA A 143 -12.99 13.59 4.37
CA ALA A 143 -13.72 12.46 3.82
C ALA A 143 -15.16 12.43 4.33
N PHE A 144 -16.09 12.12 3.42
CA PHE A 144 -17.52 12.11 3.67
C PHE A 144 -18.10 10.71 3.46
N GLY A 145 -19.22 10.40 4.12
CA GLY A 145 -19.89 9.11 4.04
C GLY A 145 -19.50 8.14 5.16
N ALA A 146 -20.25 7.04 5.26
CA ALA A 146 -20.02 6.01 6.26
C ALA A 146 -18.61 5.42 6.13
N SER A 147 -17.97 5.13 7.27
CA SER A 147 -16.62 4.57 7.42
C SER A 147 -15.44 5.42 6.94
N SER A 148 -15.71 6.55 6.29
CA SER A 148 -14.69 7.45 5.73
C SER A 148 -13.71 7.96 6.80
N ILE A 149 -12.47 8.21 6.38
CA ILE A 149 -11.38 8.66 7.26
C ILE A 149 -10.84 9.98 6.72
N SER A 150 -10.95 11.02 7.55
CA SER A 150 -10.31 12.31 7.33
C SER A 150 -8.93 12.32 7.99
N GLN A 151 -8.02 13.09 7.42
CA GLN A 151 -6.64 13.24 7.88
C GLN A 151 -6.25 14.71 7.77
N THR A 152 -5.63 15.25 8.82
CA THR A 152 -4.90 16.52 8.75
C THR A 152 -3.42 16.30 9.03
N ALA A 153 -2.65 17.38 9.20
CA ALA A 153 -1.25 17.32 9.63
C ALA A 153 -1.03 16.41 10.85
N ASP A 154 -1.90 16.44 11.85
CA ASP A 154 -1.70 15.73 13.12
C ASP A 154 -2.97 15.06 13.68
N VAL A 155 -4.04 14.93 12.89
CA VAL A 155 -5.27 14.26 13.32
C VAL A 155 -5.73 13.25 12.28
N TYR A 156 -6.18 12.08 12.76
CA TYR A 156 -7.06 11.19 12.01
C TYR A 156 -8.46 11.19 12.62
N MET A 157 -9.50 11.22 11.80
CA MET A 157 -10.90 11.12 12.23
C MET A 157 -11.62 10.10 11.37
N GLN A 158 -12.36 9.19 11.99
CA GLN A 158 -13.16 8.20 11.28
C GLN A 158 -14.65 8.41 11.55
N ASN A 159 -15.43 8.47 10.49
CA ASN A 159 -16.88 8.46 10.56
C ASN A 159 -17.44 7.08 10.91
N GLU A 160 -18.64 7.06 11.47
CA GLU A 160 -19.42 5.86 11.79
C GLU A 160 -19.40 4.84 10.66
N LYS A 161 -19.11 3.58 11.00
CA LYS A 161 -19.06 2.48 10.02
C LYS A 161 -20.43 1.93 9.66
N SER A 162 -21.37 1.96 10.61
CA SER A 162 -22.74 1.52 10.36
C SER A 162 -23.51 2.62 9.65
N LEU A 163 -24.09 2.29 8.49
CA LEU A 163 -24.86 3.25 7.69
C LEU A 163 -25.99 3.89 8.49
N LYS A 164 -26.70 3.10 9.31
CA LYS A 164 -27.78 3.61 10.17
C LYS A 164 -27.24 4.61 11.20
N ARG A 165 -26.19 4.24 11.96
CA ARG A 165 -25.59 5.15 12.96
C ARG A 165 -25.02 6.42 12.33
N TYR A 166 -24.44 6.30 11.15
CA TYR A 166 -23.97 7.44 10.36
C TYR A 166 -25.13 8.41 10.06
N GLN A 167 -26.23 7.91 9.50
CA GLN A 167 -27.41 8.72 9.17
C GLN A 167 -28.02 9.38 10.41
N ASP A 168 -28.22 8.60 11.49
CA ASP A 168 -28.80 9.09 12.74
C ASP A 168 -27.95 10.23 13.35
N ARG A 169 -26.62 10.10 13.35
CA ARG A 169 -25.72 11.13 13.90
C ARG A 169 -25.63 12.38 13.04
N VAL A 170 -25.59 12.23 11.72
CA VAL A 170 -25.63 13.38 10.80
C VAL A 170 -26.94 14.15 11.00
N ALA A 171 -28.08 13.47 11.08
CA ALA A 171 -29.37 14.12 11.31
C ALA A 171 -29.44 14.85 12.66
N ALA A 172 -28.83 14.29 13.71
CA ALA A 172 -28.86 14.88 15.06
C ALA A 172 -27.83 16.00 15.28
N THR A 173 -26.65 15.94 14.66
CA THR A 173 -25.51 16.81 15.02
C THR A 173 -24.80 17.45 13.83
N GLY A 174 -25.12 17.07 12.59
CA GLY A 174 -24.38 17.46 11.38
C GLY A 174 -23.06 16.73 11.17
N PHE A 175 -22.57 15.96 12.16
CA PHE A 175 -21.30 15.23 12.10
C PHE A 175 -21.49 13.73 12.36
N ALA A 176 -20.55 12.91 11.86
CA ALA A 176 -20.59 11.46 12.03
C ALA A 176 -19.30 10.85 12.61
N VAL A 177 -18.40 11.68 13.16
CA VAL A 177 -17.09 11.22 13.66
C VAL A 177 -17.26 10.28 14.86
N GLU A 178 -17.00 8.99 14.69
CA GLU A 178 -17.08 7.95 15.74
C GLU A 178 -15.84 7.97 16.64
N ARG A 179 -14.66 8.18 16.05
CA ARG A 179 -13.39 8.16 16.76
C ARG A 179 -12.34 8.97 16.03
N GLY A 180 -11.33 9.43 16.75
CA GLY A 180 -10.17 10.10 16.19
C GLY A 180 -8.90 9.79 16.96
N LEU A 181 -7.76 10.17 16.37
CA LEU A 181 -6.44 10.08 16.96
C LEU A 181 -5.72 11.41 16.70
N LYS A 182 -5.32 12.09 17.78
CA LYS A 182 -4.38 13.22 17.72
C LYS A 182 -2.97 12.64 17.82
N LEU A 183 -2.15 12.92 16.81
CA LEU A 183 -0.77 12.45 16.73
C LEU A 183 0.10 13.25 17.68
N THR A 184 0.84 12.54 18.53
CA THR A 184 1.94 13.12 19.28
C THR A 184 3.08 13.52 18.33
N ARG A 185 4.05 14.29 18.83
CA ARG A 185 5.26 14.61 18.05
C ARG A 185 6.00 13.33 17.61
N ASP A 186 6.04 12.32 18.48
CA ASP A 186 6.66 11.01 18.18
C ASP A 186 5.92 10.29 17.04
N ASP A 187 4.58 10.27 17.07
CA ASP A 187 3.77 9.68 16.01
C ASP A 187 4.01 10.35 14.65
N GLN A 188 4.17 11.68 14.65
CA GLN A 188 4.44 12.44 13.43
C GLN A 188 5.83 12.13 12.86
N ILE A 189 6.85 12.03 13.74
CA ILE A 189 8.22 11.64 13.36
C ILE A 189 8.24 10.22 12.77
N GLN A 190 7.63 9.26 13.44
CA GLN A 190 7.56 7.87 12.96
C GLN A 190 6.79 7.77 11.63
N ARG A 191 5.65 8.47 11.52
CA ARG A 191 4.89 8.53 10.26
C ARG A 191 5.74 9.04 9.12
N GLU A 192 6.50 10.13 9.31
CA GLU A 192 7.35 10.68 8.25
C GLU A 192 8.46 9.70 7.86
N ALA A 193 9.11 9.05 8.83
CA ALA A 193 10.14 8.04 8.56
C ALA A 193 9.60 6.87 7.74
N ILE A 194 8.45 6.30 8.16
CA ILE A 194 7.78 5.21 7.45
C ILE A 194 7.35 5.66 6.04
N THR A 195 6.77 6.86 5.92
CA THR A 195 6.31 7.35 4.62
C THR A 195 7.47 7.58 3.65
N ARG A 196 8.61 8.15 4.08
CA ARG A 196 9.79 8.33 3.21
C ARG A 196 10.38 7.00 2.77
N VAL A 197 10.49 6.02 3.68
CA VAL A 197 10.91 4.66 3.29
C VAL A 197 9.97 4.05 2.25
N MET A 198 8.66 4.24 2.39
CA MET A 198 7.66 3.65 1.47
C MET A 198 7.46 4.44 0.16
N CYS A 199 7.78 5.73 0.13
CA CYS A 199 7.55 6.61 -1.02
C CYS A 199 8.86 6.93 -1.75
N ASP A 200 9.87 7.39 -1.00
CA ASP A 200 11.15 7.85 -1.55
C ASP A 200 12.18 6.72 -1.62
N LEU A 201 11.92 5.59 -0.93
CA LEU A 201 12.79 4.42 -0.86
C LEU A 201 14.13 4.70 -0.18
N GLU A 202 14.24 5.81 0.54
CA GLU A 202 15.43 6.20 1.27
C GLU A 202 15.14 7.14 2.44
N LEU A 203 16.09 7.23 3.36
CA LEU A 203 16.11 8.16 4.48
C LEU A 203 17.52 8.74 4.64
N ASP A 204 17.66 10.05 4.48
CA ASP A 204 18.88 10.79 4.81
C ASP A 204 18.83 11.27 6.27
N PHE A 205 19.85 10.90 7.05
CA PHE A 205 19.86 11.09 8.50
C PHE A 205 19.98 12.57 8.89
N ALA A 206 20.82 13.32 8.17
CA ALA A 206 21.09 14.72 8.47
C ALA A 206 19.88 15.59 8.09
N ALA A 207 19.32 15.39 6.90
CA ALA A 207 18.13 16.11 6.45
C ALA A 207 16.93 15.81 7.36
N PHE A 208 16.70 14.54 7.68
CA PHE A 208 15.61 14.15 8.57
C PHE A 208 15.82 14.71 9.99
N GLY A 209 17.03 14.60 10.53
CA GLY A 209 17.36 15.10 11.86
C GLY A 209 17.22 16.62 11.98
N SER A 210 17.63 17.36 10.95
CA SER A 210 17.47 18.82 10.89
C SER A 210 16.01 19.24 10.82
N GLU A 211 15.18 18.52 10.07
CA GLU A 211 13.76 18.84 9.91
C GLU A 211 12.98 18.62 11.21
N TRP A 212 13.27 17.51 11.91
CA TRP A 212 12.53 17.14 13.12
C TRP A 212 13.20 17.59 14.42
N GLY A 213 14.42 18.15 14.36
CA GLY A 213 15.19 18.56 15.53
C GLY A 213 15.57 17.37 16.40
N VAL A 214 16.08 16.29 15.80
CA VAL A 214 16.51 15.06 16.47
C VAL A 214 17.83 14.56 15.90
N THR A 215 18.63 13.86 16.71
CA THR A 215 19.75 13.06 16.20
C THR A 215 19.18 11.74 15.69
N PHE A 216 19.16 11.54 14.36
CA PHE A 216 18.48 10.39 13.74
C PHE A 216 18.96 9.04 14.30
N THR A 217 20.27 8.85 14.44
CA THR A 217 20.87 7.61 14.93
C THR A 217 20.47 7.29 16.36
N ASP A 218 20.33 8.30 17.21
CA ASP A 218 19.93 8.14 18.60
C ASP A 218 18.42 7.88 18.70
N TYR A 219 17.63 8.64 17.93
CA TYR A 219 16.17 8.54 17.92
C TYR A 219 15.68 7.19 17.39
N PHE A 220 16.32 6.67 16.34
CA PHE A 220 15.96 5.44 15.66
C PHE A 220 16.95 4.30 15.92
N ALA A 221 17.68 4.31 17.04
CA ALA A 221 18.66 3.27 17.39
C ALA A 221 18.08 1.84 17.34
N ASP A 222 16.87 1.65 17.88
CA ASP A 222 16.17 0.36 17.84
C ASP A 222 15.78 -0.02 16.41
N ALA A 223 15.30 0.94 15.61
CA ALA A 223 14.94 0.69 14.21
C ALA A 223 16.17 0.32 13.38
N LEU A 224 17.31 0.99 13.60
CA LEU A 224 18.58 0.67 12.96
C LEU A 224 19.05 -0.74 13.32
N THR A 225 18.84 -1.17 14.57
CA THR A 225 19.12 -2.54 15.01
C THR A 225 18.24 -3.55 14.28
N ASP A 226 16.93 -3.29 14.22
CA ASP A 226 15.96 -4.16 13.53
C ASP A 226 16.20 -4.22 12.02
N LEU A 227 16.80 -3.19 11.41
CA LEU A 227 17.13 -3.16 9.99
C LEU A 227 18.38 -3.97 9.63
N ARG A 228 19.27 -4.28 10.58
CA ARG A 228 20.52 -5.03 10.30
C ARG A 228 20.28 -6.39 9.65
N PRO A 229 19.39 -7.28 10.14
CA PRO A 229 19.12 -8.55 9.47
C PRO A 229 18.56 -8.35 8.06
N LEU A 230 17.72 -7.32 7.85
CA LEU A 230 17.19 -6.99 6.52
C LEU A 230 18.30 -6.46 5.59
N ALA A 231 19.33 -5.81 6.14
CA ALA A 231 20.51 -5.38 5.39
C ALA A 231 21.41 -6.57 5.01
N GLU A 232 21.58 -7.53 5.92
CA GLU A 232 22.30 -8.79 5.68
C GLU A 232 21.62 -9.62 4.57
N ASP A 233 20.29 -9.62 4.53
CA ASP A 233 19.48 -10.22 3.45
C ASP A 233 19.49 -9.37 2.15
N GLY A 234 20.17 -8.22 2.14
CA GLY A 234 20.28 -7.35 0.97
C GLY A 234 19.00 -6.59 0.61
N LEU A 235 18.03 -6.47 1.53
CA LEU A 235 16.78 -5.76 1.33
C LEU A 235 16.94 -4.24 1.51
N VAL A 236 17.88 -3.83 2.36
CA VAL A 236 18.25 -2.42 2.55
C VAL A 236 19.76 -2.27 2.53
N ARG A 237 20.23 -1.07 2.20
CA ARG A 237 21.63 -0.64 2.41
C ARG A 237 21.63 0.39 3.51
N ILE A 238 22.47 0.18 4.51
CA ILE A 238 22.69 1.11 5.62
C ILE A 238 24.10 1.66 5.47
N GLU A 239 24.20 2.95 5.20
CA GLU A 239 25.44 3.71 5.06
C GLU A 239 25.52 4.73 6.21
N ALA A 240 26.68 5.38 6.39
CA ALA A 240 26.95 6.23 7.55
C ALA A 240 25.93 7.38 7.78
N GLY A 241 25.26 7.85 6.74
CA GLY A 241 24.28 8.94 6.82
C GLY A 241 22.95 8.65 6.15
N LYS A 242 22.70 7.42 5.69
CA LYS A 242 21.56 7.12 4.85
C LYS A 242 21.12 5.66 4.92
N ILE A 243 19.81 5.42 4.82
CA ILE A 243 19.23 4.11 4.49
C ILE A 243 18.67 4.18 3.08
N SER A 244 18.91 3.16 2.26
CA SER A 244 18.30 3.01 0.93
C SER A 244 17.69 1.63 0.77
N VAL A 245 16.45 1.55 0.30
CA VAL A 245 15.77 0.28 -0.02
C VAL A 245 16.31 -0.26 -1.34
N THR A 246 16.71 -1.52 -1.37
CA THR A 246 17.21 -2.15 -2.60
C THR A 246 16.06 -2.52 -3.53
N GLN A 247 16.37 -2.90 -4.78
CA GLN A 247 15.35 -3.39 -5.71
C GLN A 247 14.58 -4.59 -5.15
N THR A 248 15.28 -5.52 -4.49
CA THR A 248 14.66 -6.67 -3.81
C THR A 248 13.85 -6.24 -2.59
N GLY A 249 14.37 -5.28 -1.80
CA GLY A 249 13.69 -4.73 -0.63
C GLY A 249 12.35 -4.06 -0.92
N ARG A 250 12.10 -3.60 -2.16
CA ARG A 250 10.80 -3.01 -2.54
C ARG A 250 9.62 -3.95 -2.29
N LEU A 251 9.83 -5.27 -2.39
CA LEU A 251 8.81 -6.29 -2.09
C LEU A 251 8.47 -6.37 -0.59
N PHE A 252 9.39 -5.92 0.25
CA PHE A 252 9.34 -6.02 1.71
C PHE A 252 9.22 -4.64 2.37
N LEU A 253 8.74 -3.62 1.66
CA LEU A 253 8.56 -2.26 2.18
C LEU A 253 7.76 -2.21 3.48
N ARG A 254 6.78 -3.12 3.65
CA ARG A 254 6.03 -3.23 4.91
C ARG A 254 6.93 -3.66 6.06
N ASN A 255 7.72 -4.71 5.87
CA ASN A 255 8.66 -5.22 6.87
C ASN A 255 9.72 -4.17 7.22
N ILE A 256 10.24 -3.44 6.23
CA ILE A 256 11.20 -2.34 6.46
C ILE A 256 10.53 -1.20 7.25
N GLY A 257 9.31 -0.80 6.88
CA GLY A 257 8.57 0.23 7.59
C GLY A 257 8.24 -0.15 9.05
N MET A 258 7.99 -1.44 9.32
CA MET A 258 7.72 -1.94 10.68
C MET A 258 8.87 -1.70 11.66
N CYS A 259 10.13 -1.63 11.20
CA CYS A 259 11.27 -1.33 12.05
C CYS A 259 11.16 0.05 12.75
N PHE A 260 10.45 0.99 12.12
CA PHE A 260 10.22 2.36 12.61
C PHE A 260 8.91 2.51 13.42
N ASP A 261 8.06 1.48 13.47
CA ASP A 261 6.77 1.52 14.17
C ASP A 261 6.95 1.12 15.64
N ARG A 262 6.81 2.09 16.55
CA ARG A 262 6.98 1.88 17.98
C ARG A 262 5.80 1.12 18.62
N TYR A 263 4.59 1.27 18.09
CA TYR A 263 3.41 0.60 18.64
C TYR A 263 3.46 -0.91 18.41
N LEU A 264 4.05 -1.37 17.31
CA LEU A 264 4.28 -2.80 17.10
C LEU A 264 5.21 -3.39 18.16
N LYS A 265 6.26 -2.66 18.55
CA LYS A 265 7.21 -3.09 19.59
C LYS A 265 6.55 -3.17 20.97
N GLN A 266 5.64 -2.25 21.27
CA GLN A 266 4.89 -2.22 22.53
C GLN A 266 3.77 -3.27 22.59
N SER A 267 3.19 -3.64 21.45
CA SER A 267 2.03 -4.53 21.36
C SER A 267 2.39 -6.01 21.23
N ALA A 268 3.68 -6.34 21.12
CA ALA A 268 4.18 -7.71 20.98
C ALA A 268 3.86 -8.63 22.18
N SER A 269 3.22 -8.11 23.24
CA SER A 269 2.96 -8.85 24.46
C SER A 269 1.65 -9.64 24.55
N ASP A 270 0.65 -9.54 23.65
CA ASP A 270 -0.63 -10.22 23.97
C ASP A 270 -1.55 -10.84 22.89
N LYS A 271 -1.54 -10.53 21.59
CA LYS A 271 -2.40 -11.24 20.60
C LYS A 271 -1.85 -11.20 19.17
N PRO A 272 -2.04 -12.26 18.35
CA PRO A 272 -1.74 -12.20 16.92
C PRO A 272 -2.66 -11.18 16.23
N ARG A 273 -2.07 -10.13 15.64
CA ARG A 273 -2.78 -9.11 14.85
C ARG A 273 -2.27 -9.14 13.40
N TYR A 274 -3.22 -9.33 12.49
CA TYR A 274 -3.16 -9.16 11.02
C TYR A 274 -2.47 -10.22 10.15
N SER A 275 -2.88 -10.18 8.87
CA SER A 275 -2.44 -11.00 7.75
C SER A 275 -0.93 -11.18 7.83
N ARG A 276 -0.48 -12.43 8.03
CA ARG A 276 0.92 -12.81 7.86
C ARG A 276 1.41 -12.13 6.58
N THR A 277 2.31 -11.16 6.70
CA THR A 277 3.12 -10.73 5.57
C THR A 277 3.80 -12.01 5.08
N ALA A 278 3.66 -12.25 3.78
CA ALA A 278 4.15 -13.47 3.15
C ALA A 278 5.66 -13.62 3.37
#